data_AF-A0A518GPX4-F1
#
_entry.id   AF-A0A518GPX4-F1
#
_cell.length_a   1.000
_cell.length_b   1.000
_cell.length_c   1.000
_cell.angle_alpha   90.00
_cell.angle_beta   90.00
_cell.angle_gamma   90.00
#
_symmetry.space_group_name_H-M   'P 1'
#
loop_
_entity.id
_entity.type
_entity.pdbx_description
1 polymer ?
#
loop_
_entity_poly.entity_id
_entity_poly.type
_entity_poly.pdbx_seq_one_letter_code
_entity_poly.pdbx_strand_id
1 'polypeptide(L)'
;MTTANKWNSGINDRKLKELICEIGRRVYNKGFAAANDGNISIRVGENEVLCSPTMICKGFMTPDDICAVDLEGGQIAGKRKRTSEILLHLAIMKHRPDVKAVVHCHPPHATAFAVAREPIPQCILPEIEVFMGEVPIAPYETPGGHAFANTVVPFLKGTNTIILTNHGTVSFGANLEEAYWKTEILDAYCRILLLSKQLGRVEYLNERESVELLDLKKKLGFDDPRFHVENCDLCGNSAFREGYKDAQPQPAAFEPAPYYPGYLERQKSTPAPAAAPSAGPPIDTEMLVKMITEQVMAALKK
;
A
#
# COMPACT_ATOMS: atom_id res chain seq x y z
N MET A 1 33.14 -2.32 -36.12
CA MET A 1 32.04 -1.36 -36.25
C MET A 1 31.16 -1.46 -35.02
N THR A 2 31.36 -0.49 -34.11
CA THR A 2 30.49 -0.03 -33.01
C THR A 2 29.37 -0.95 -32.52
N THR A 3 29.62 -1.62 -31.39
CA THR A 3 28.60 -2.08 -30.45
C THR A 3 27.81 -0.86 -29.96
N ALA A 4 26.57 -0.74 -30.43
CA ALA A 4 25.65 0.28 -29.94
C ALA A 4 25.47 0.13 -28.42
N ASN A 5 25.78 1.20 -27.69
CA ASN A 5 25.68 1.29 -26.24
C ASN A 5 24.20 1.12 -25.84
N LYS A 6 23.82 -0.07 -25.35
CA LYS A 6 22.43 -0.44 -24.97
C LYS A 6 21.90 0.29 -23.72
N TRP A 7 22.59 1.32 -23.23
CA TRP A 7 22.27 2.05 -22.00
C TRP A 7 21.50 3.33 -22.30
N ASN A 8 20.29 3.20 -22.85
CA ASN A 8 19.25 4.24 -22.73
C ASN A 8 18.24 3.82 -21.65
N SER A 9 18.75 3.21 -20.58
CA SER A 9 18.07 2.43 -19.53
C SER A 9 17.36 3.25 -18.45
N GLY A 10 16.94 4.48 -18.76
CA GLY A 10 16.31 5.40 -17.78
C GLY A 10 17.23 5.88 -16.63
N ILE A 11 18.46 5.35 -16.49
CA ILE A 11 19.45 5.81 -15.49
C ILE A 11 19.76 7.31 -15.61
N ASN A 12 19.70 7.84 -16.83
CA ASN A 12 19.92 9.26 -17.11
C ASN A 12 18.62 10.06 -17.21
N ASP A 13 17.47 9.45 -16.89
CA ASP A 13 16.18 10.14 -16.91
C ASP A 13 16.14 11.19 -15.79
N ARG A 14 16.25 12.44 -16.21
CA ARG A 14 16.22 13.59 -15.31
C ARG A 14 14.87 13.72 -14.60
N LYS A 15 13.75 13.42 -15.27
CA LYS A 15 12.41 13.54 -14.68
C LYS A 15 12.22 12.54 -13.55
N LEU A 16 12.73 11.31 -13.71
CA LEU A 16 12.68 10.31 -12.65
C LEU A 16 13.54 10.70 -11.45
N LYS A 17 14.73 11.27 -11.68
CA LYS A 17 15.58 11.80 -10.61
C LYS A 17 14.93 12.97 -9.88
N GLU A 18 14.30 13.90 -10.62
CA GLU A 18 13.52 14.99 -10.06
C GLU A 18 12.34 14.47 -9.23
N LEU A 19 11.65 13.43 -9.70
CA LEU A 19 10.56 12.79 -8.96
C LEU A 19 11.04 12.14 -7.66
N ILE A 20 12.19 11.44 -7.64
CA ILE A 20 12.78 10.91 -6.40
C ILE A 20 13.07 12.05 -5.42
N CYS A 21 13.61 13.18 -5.90
CA CYS A 21 13.87 14.35 -5.05
C CYS A 21 12.57 14.94 -4.50
N GLU A 22 11.52 15.02 -5.32
CA GLU A 22 10.20 15.50 -4.90
C GLU A 22 9.57 14.60 -3.83
N ILE A 23 9.59 13.26 -4.02
CA ILE A 23 9.12 12.33 -2.98
C ILE A 23 9.97 12.47 -1.71
N GLY A 24 11.29 12.61 -1.83
CA GLY A 24 12.18 12.86 -0.70
C GLY A 24 11.82 14.13 0.09
N ARG A 25 11.48 15.21 -0.63
CA ARG A 25 10.97 16.47 -0.06
C ARG A 25 9.64 16.27 0.68
N ARG A 26 8.70 15.52 0.11
CA ARG A 26 7.42 15.24 0.77
C ARG A 26 7.58 14.37 2.01
N VAL A 27 8.39 13.30 1.95
CA VAL A 27 8.75 12.45 3.10
C VAL A 27 9.35 13.29 4.22
N TYR A 28 10.32 14.16 3.91
CA TYR A 28 10.93 15.04 4.90
C TYR A 28 9.94 16.05 5.50
N ASN A 29 9.15 16.72 4.67
CA ASN A 29 8.18 17.72 5.12
C ASN A 29 7.05 17.14 5.99
N LYS A 30 6.72 15.86 5.82
CA LYS A 30 5.78 15.14 6.69
C LYS A 30 6.41 14.67 8.01
N GLY A 31 7.73 14.83 8.17
CA GLY A 31 8.46 14.32 9.33
C GLY A 31 8.60 12.80 9.32
N PHE A 32 8.51 12.15 8.16
CA PHE A 32 8.65 10.69 8.03
C PHE A 32 10.10 10.24 7.96
N ALA A 33 11.02 11.19 7.85
CA ALA A 33 12.45 10.96 7.81
C ALA A 33 13.16 11.96 8.73
N ALA A 34 13.87 11.46 9.75
CA ALA A 34 14.72 12.24 10.63
C ALA A 34 16.15 12.32 10.08
N ALA A 35 16.66 13.55 9.97
CA ALA A 35 18.01 13.84 9.47
C ALA A 35 18.29 13.23 8.07
N ASN A 36 18.89 12.04 7.99
CA ASN A 36 19.38 11.41 6.77
C ASN A 36 18.90 9.96 6.56
N ASP A 37 17.92 9.53 7.37
CA ASP A 37 17.27 8.23 7.25
C ASP A 37 16.36 8.14 6.01
N GLY A 38 15.66 7.00 5.91
CA GLY A 38 14.81 6.67 4.78
C GLY A 38 15.59 6.44 3.47
N ASN A 39 14.90 5.88 2.49
CA ASN A 39 15.44 5.71 1.14
C ASN A 39 14.32 5.43 0.13
N ILE A 40 14.60 5.83 -1.11
CA ILE A 40 13.64 5.79 -2.22
C ILE A 40 14.34 5.15 -3.41
N SER A 41 13.66 4.24 -4.11
CA SER A 41 14.16 3.68 -5.35
C SER A 41 13.07 3.47 -6.40
N ILE A 42 13.50 3.45 -7.67
CA ILE A 42 12.66 3.08 -8.81
C ILE A 42 13.46 2.28 -9.84
N ARG A 43 12.91 1.16 -10.29
CA ARG A 43 13.45 0.31 -11.36
C ARG A 43 13.16 0.96 -12.70
N VAL A 44 14.21 1.15 -13.49
CA VAL A 44 14.21 1.89 -14.76
C VAL A 44 14.58 1.04 -15.97
N GLY A 45 14.92 -0.22 -15.74
CA GLY A 45 15.17 -1.20 -16.79
C GLY A 45 15.05 -2.64 -16.29
N GLU A 46 15.60 -3.57 -17.06
CA GLU A 46 15.61 -4.99 -16.70
C GLU A 46 16.50 -5.22 -15.48
N ASN A 47 17.62 -4.53 -15.36
CA ASN A 47 18.56 -4.72 -14.26
C ASN A 47 18.82 -3.43 -13.46
N GLU A 48 18.36 -2.28 -13.95
CA GLU A 48 18.77 -0.96 -13.47
C GLU A 48 17.76 -0.37 -12.49
N VAL A 49 18.24 0.13 -11.35
CA VAL A 49 17.43 0.77 -10.32
C VAL A 49 18.07 2.09 -9.91
N LEU A 50 17.33 3.20 -10.06
CA LEU A 50 17.69 4.48 -9.46
C LEU A 50 17.39 4.43 -7.96
N CYS A 51 18.26 5.00 -7.14
CA CYS A 51 18.04 5.08 -5.70
C CYS A 51 18.62 6.34 -5.07
N SER A 52 18.04 6.75 -3.95
CA SER A 52 18.59 7.81 -3.10
C SER A 52 19.95 7.40 -2.53
N PRO A 53 20.90 8.34 -2.39
CA PRO A 53 22.17 8.09 -1.72
C PRO A 53 22.01 7.98 -0.19
N THR A 54 23.04 7.41 0.44
CA THR A 54 23.19 7.38 1.91
C THR A 54 23.69 8.73 2.46
N MET A 55 23.49 8.97 3.76
CA MET A 55 24.02 10.12 4.50
C MET A 55 23.64 11.51 3.94
N ILE A 56 22.45 11.63 3.35
CA ILE A 56 21.87 12.91 2.95
C ILE A 56 20.41 12.98 3.40
N CYS A 57 19.99 14.17 3.80
CA CYS A 57 18.58 14.48 4.03
C CYS A 57 17.79 14.34 2.73
N LYS A 58 16.73 13.51 2.75
CA LYS A 58 15.92 13.25 1.56
C LYS A 58 15.20 14.50 1.06
N GLY A 59 14.95 15.49 1.93
CA GLY A 59 14.36 16.75 1.53
C GLY A 59 15.29 17.71 0.80
N PHE A 60 16.61 17.48 0.82
CA PHE A 60 17.61 18.35 0.20
C PHE A 60 18.40 17.67 -0.94
N MET A 61 17.92 16.52 -1.41
CA MET A 61 18.53 15.86 -2.57
C MET A 61 18.34 16.69 -3.83
N THR A 62 19.35 16.67 -4.68
CA THR A 62 19.28 17.14 -6.06
C THR A 62 19.35 15.95 -7.03
N PRO A 63 18.91 16.10 -8.29
CA PRO A 63 19.02 15.04 -9.28
C PRO A 63 20.44 14.48 -9.46
N ASP A 64 21.46 15.32 -9.26
CA ASP A 64 22.88 14.93 -9.37
C ASP A 64 23.35 14.03 -8.22
N ASP A 65 22.62 14.00 -7.10
CA ASP A 65 22.91 13.14 -5.96
C ASP A 65 22.40 11.70 -6.16
N ILE A 66 21.47 11.49 -7.10
CA ILE A 66 20.81 10.19 -7.32
C ILE A 66 21.79 9.15 -7.86
N CYS A 67 21.79 7.99 -7.23
CA CYS A 67 22.61 6.83 -7.60
C CYS A 67 21.84 5.87 -8.52
N ALA A 68 22.57 4.97 -9.16
CA ALA A 68 21.97 3.79 -9.80
C ALA A 68 22.71 2.53 -9.38
N VAL A 69 21.96 1.45 -9.21
CA VAL A 69 22.47 0.11 -8.93
C VAL A 69 21.94 -0.91 -9.94
N ASP A 70 22.61 -2.04 -10.04
CA ASP A 70 22.05 -3.26 -10.63
C ASP A 70 21.15 -4.02 -9.62
N LEU A 71 20.44 -5.07 -10.06
CA LEU A 71 19.60 -5.88 -9.16
C LEU A 71 20.40 -6.72 -8.15
N GLU A 72 21.72 -6.83 -8.29
CA GLU A 72 22.59 -7.45 -7.30
C GLU A 72 23.06 -6.43 -6.24
N GLY A 73 22.72 -5.15 -6.40
CA GLY A 73 23.06 -4.06 -5.47
C GLY A 73 24.42 -3.43 -5.74
N GLY A 74 25.08 -3.80 -6.84
CA GLY A 74 26.28 -3.16 -7.34
C GLY A 74 25.98 -1.76 -7.84
N GLN A 75 26.72 -0.75 -7.36
CA GLN A 75 26.53 0.62 -7.84
C GLN A 75 27.12 0.79 -9.24
N ILE A 76 26.28 1.15 -10.21
CA ILE A 76 26.63 1.28 -11.63
C ILE A 76 26.68 2.73 -12.11
N ALA A 77 26.08 3.68 -11.37
CA ALA A 77 26.18 5.11 -11.65
C ALA A 77 25.93 5.99 -10.41
N GLY A 78 26.22 7.29 -10.54
CA GLY A 78 26.05 8.30 -9.49
C GLY A 78 27.35 8.65 -8.76
N LYS A 79 27.47 9.89 -8.30
CA LYS A 79 28.67 10.43 -7.64
C LYS A 79 28.73 10.10 -6.15
N ARG A 80 27.57 9.93 -5.51
CA ARG A 80 27.45 9.56 -4.09
C ARG A 80 27.36 8.06 -3.92
N LYS A 81 27.53 7.59 -2.68
CA LYS A 81 27.30 6.20 -2.31
C LYS A 81 25.79 5.95 -2.18
N ARG A 82 25.30 4.88 -2.83
CA ARG A 82 23.90 4.41 -2.73
C ARG A 82 23.46 4.18 -1.28
N THR A 83 22.15 4.15 -1.01
CA THR A 83 21.60 3.82 0.32
C THR A 83 22.14 2.48 0.86
N SER A 84 22.40 2.39 2.17
CA SER A 84 22.82 1.15 2.85
C SER A 84 21.83 0.00 2.69
N GLU A 85 20.54 0.32 2.55
CA GLU A 85 19.44 -0.65 2.59
C GLU A 85 18.88 -1.01 1.21
N ILE A 86 19.65 -0.79 0.16
CA ILE A 86 19.23 -1.10 -1.21
C ILE A 86 18.80 -2.57 -1.38
N LEU A 87 19.39 -3.49 -0.61
CA LEU A 87 19.06 -4.91 -0.65
C LEU A 87 17.60 -5.20 -0.28
N LEU A 88 17.00 -4.42 0.64
CA LEU A 88 15.58 -4.52 0.97
C LEU A 88 14.71 -4.22 -0.27
N HIS A 89 15.01 -3.12 -0.96
CA HIS A 89 14.28 -2.69 -2.15
C HIS A 89 14.41 -3.71 -3.29
N LEU A 90 15.62 -4.22 -3.50
CA LEU A 90 15.91 -5.21 -4.54
C LEU A 90 15.26 -6.57 -4.25
N ALA A 91 15.23 -7.01 -2.99
CA ALA A 91 14.52 -8.23 -2.61
C ALA A 91 13.02 -8.13 -2.96
N ILE A 92 12.39 -7.00 -2.67
CA ILE A 92 10.99 -6.75 -3.04
C ILE A 92 10.82 -6.81 -4.57
N MET A 93 11.61 -6.05 -5.33
CA MET A 93 11.51 -5.99 -6.80
C MET A 93 11.83 -7.32 -7.50
N LYS A 94 12.66 -8.18 -6.90
CA LYS A 94 12.97 -9.53 -7.40
C LYS A 94 11.79 -10.49 -7.24
N HIS A 95 11.10 -10.44 -6.09
CA HIS A 95 9.94 -11.30 -5.81
C HIS A 95 8.64 -10.78 -6.41
N ARG A 96 8.55 -9.46 -6.66
CA ARG A 96 7.37 -8.79 -7.24
C ARG A 96 7.77 -8.01 -8.50
N PRO A 97 7.80 -8.64 -9.68
CA PRO A 97 8.18 -7.98 -10.93
C PRO A 97 7.28 -6.80 -11.33
N ASP A 98 6.03 -6.78 -10.83
CA ASP A 98 5.06 -5.70 -10.99
C ASP A 98 5.45 -4.44 -10.18
N VAL A 99 6.22 -4.60 -9.11
CA VAL A 99 6.74 -3.49 -8.30
C VAL A 99 7.92 -2.84 -9.00
N LYS A 100 7.80 -1.54 -9.24
CA LYS A 100 8.87 -0.71 -9.80
C LYS A 100 9.42 0.28 -8.82
N ALA A 101 8.67 0.71 -7.82
CA ALA A 101 9.11 1.72 -6.87
C ALA A 101 8.97 1.23 -5.42
N VAL A 102 9.90 1.66 -4.57
CA VAL A 102 9.93 1.33 -3.15
C VAL A 102 10.32 2.57 -2.36
N VAL A 103 9.59 2.82 -1.27
CA VAL A 103 9.84 3.90 -0.30
C VAL A 103 9.97 3.27 1.08
N HIS A 104 11.15 3.40 1.67
CA HIS A 104 11.40 3.09 3.07
C HIS A 104 11.58 4.39 3.85
N CYS A 105 10.89 4.52 4.98
CA CYS A 105 11.04 5.65 5.90
C CYS A 105 10.46 5.31 7.28
N HIS A 106 10.56 6.23 8.22
CA HIS A 106 10.27 6.01 9.65
C HIS A 106 9.12 6.94 10.11
N PRO A 107 7.92 6.85 9.51
CA PRO A 107 6.81 7.71 9.87
C PRO A 107 6.37 7.46 11.33
N PRO A 108 6.22 8.50 12.16
CA PRO A 108 6.30 8.37 13.61
C PRO A 108 5.17 7.53 14.22
N HIS A 109 3.96 7.62 13.68
CA HIS A 109 2.81 6.89 14.24
C HIS A 109 2.89 5.42 13.86
N ALA A 110 3.19 5.09 12.60
CA ALA A 110 3.35 3.68 12.21
C ALA A 110 4.59 3.05 12.85
N THR A 111 5.69 3.80 12.99
CA THR A 111 6.88 3.36 13.73
C THR A 111 6.56 3.08 15.20
N ALA A 112 5.60 3.79 15.82
CA ALA A 112 5.18 3.48 17.19
C ALA A 112 4.57 2.07 17.30
N PHE A 113 3.75 1.65 16.33
CA PHE A 113 3.25 0.27 16.24
C PHE A 113 4.38 -0.73 15.99
N ALA A 114 5.37 -0.37 15.16
CA ALA A 114 6.55 -1.18 14.90
C ALA A 114 7.38 -1.47 16.16
N VAL A 115 7.52 -0.46 17.03
CA VAL A 115 8.23 -0.57 18.31
C VAL A 115 7.40 -1.33 19.35
N ALA A 116 6.09 -1.07 19.39
CA ALA A 116 5.17 -1.78 20.28
C ALA A 116 4.94 -3.25 19.88
N ARG A 117 5.29 -3.63 18.64
CA ARG A 117 4.92 -4.91 18.00
C ARG A 117 3.41 -5.13 18.01
N GLU A 118 2.67 -4.04 17.89
CA GLU A 118 1.22 -4.04 17.90
C GLU A 118 0.72 -4.20 16.45
N PRO A 119 -0.03 -5.27 16.12
CA PRO A 119 -0.70 -5.40 14.83
C PRO A 119 -1.57 -4.17 14.53
N ILE A 120 -1.70 -3.81 13.26
CA ILE A 120 -2.61 -2.73 12.84
C ILE A 120 -4.04 -3.27 12.83
N PRO A 121 -4.96 -2.75 13.67
CA PRO A 121 -6.37 -3.14 13.65
C PRO A 121 -7.02 -2.86 12.29
N GLN A 122 -7.93 -3.73 11.86
CA GLN A 122 -8.71 -3.59 10.63
C GLN A 122 -10.19 -3.28 10.92
N CYS A 123 -10.98 -3.07 9.88
CA CYS A 123 -12.42 -2.78 9.95
C CYS A 123 -12.77 -1.54 10.78
N ILE A 124 -11.99 -0.47 10.68
CA ILE A 124 -12.26 0.78 11.42
C ILE A 124 -12.43 1.96 10.46
N LEU A 125 -11.52 2.10 9.48
CA LEU A 125 -11.59 3.16 8.48
C LEU A 125 -11.75 2.59 7.05
N PRO A 126 -12.73 3.07 6.28
CA PRO A 126 -12.94 2.69 4.89
C PRO A 126 -11.68 2.79 4.01
N GLU A 127 -10.90 3.86 4.17
CA GLU A 127 -9.72 4.13 3.35
C GLU A 127 -8.67 3.01 3.48
N ILE A 128 -8.50 2.46 4.69
CA ILE A 128 -7.53 1.39 4.94
C ILE A 128 -8.00 0.08 4.35
N GLU A 129 -9.29 -0.24 4.51
CA GLU A 129 -9.85 -1.46 3.95
C GLU A 129 -9.76 -1.46 2.42
N VAL A 130 -10.12 -0.34 1.79
CA VAL A 130 -10.14 -0.22 0.33
C VAL A 130 -8.74 -0.12 -0.26
N PHE A 131 -7.88 0.76 0.26
CA PHE A 131 -6.61 1.05 -0.40
C PHE A 131 -5.44 0.20 0.09
N MET A 132 -5.51 -0.45 1.25
CA MET A 132 -4.38 -1.18 1.82
C MET A 132 -4.74 -2.64 2.11
N GLY A 133 -5.69 -2.86 3.03
CA GLY A 133 -5.94 -4.16 3.64
C GLY A 133 -4.97 -4.42 4.79
N GLU A 134 -4.71 -5.70 5.08
CA GLU A 134 -3.86 -6.09 6.20
C GLU A 134 -2.40 -5.67 5.99
N VAL A 135 -1.78 -5.12 7.05
CA VAL A 135 -0.38 -4.68 7.04
C VAL A 135 0.43 -5.59 7.97
N PRO A 136 1.31 -6.45 7.43
CA PRO A 136 2.12 -7.35 8.24
C PRO A 136 3.28 -6.61 8.91
N ILE A 137 3.77 -7.21 10.00
CA ILE A 137 4.93 -6.73 10.76
C ILE A 137 6.07 -7.73 10.58
N ALA A 138 7.10 -7.37 9.82
CA ALA A 138 8.24 -8.25 9.60
C ALA A 138 9.04 -8.45 10.91
N PRO A 139 9.58 -9.65 11.17
CA PRO A 139 10.48 -9.91 12.28
C PRO A 139 11.67 -8.95 12.31
N TYR A 140 12.16 -8.65 13.51
CA TYR A 140 13.35 -7.82 13.65
C TYR A 140 14.58 -8.51 13.07
N GLU A 141 15.38 -7.74 12.35
CA GLU A 141 16.74 -8.06 11.97
C GLU A 141 17.52 -6.75 11.83
N THR A 142 18.84 -6.80 12.01
CA THR A 142 19.73 -5.65 11.89
C THR A 142 19.72 -5.11 10.45
N PRO A 143 19.38 -3.83 10.24
CA PRO A 143 19.25 -3.26 8.90
C PRO A 143 20.51 -3.32 8.03
N GLY A 144 20.30 -3.36 6.71
CA GLY A 144 21.35 -3.22 5.69
C GLY A 144 21.92 -4.53 5.10
N GLY A 145 21.65 -5.68 5.72
CA GLY A 145 22.08 -7.00 5.23
C GLY A 145 21.00 -7.78 4.46
N HIS A 146 21.40 -8.88 3.83
CA HIS A 146 20.47 -9.82 3.18
C HIS A 146 19.52 -10.48 4.18
N ALA A 147 19.98 -10.77 5.40
CA ALA A 147 19.11 -11.32 6.46
C ALA A 147 17.90 -10.40 6.69
N PHE A 148 18.14 -9.09 6.81
CA PHE A 148 17.10 -8.08 6.95
C PHE A 148 16.18 -8.02 5.72
N ALA A 149 16.76 -7.97 4.52
CA ALA A 149 15.98 -7.98 3.28
C ALA A 149 15.10 -9.24 3.13
N ASN A 150 15.53 -10.37 3.66
CA ASN A 150 14.78 -11.62 3.61
C ASN A 150 13.60 -11.67 4.60
N THR A 151 13.58 -10.81 5.63
CA THR A 151 12.49 -10.78 6.62
C THR A 151 11.15 -10.42 6.00
N VAL A 152 11.13 -9.63 4.92
CA VAL A 152 9.89 -9.17 4.27
C VAL A 152 9.35 -10.15 3.24
N VAL A 153 10.19 -11.06 2.72
CA VAL A 153 9.85 -11.97 1.60
C VAL A 153 8.57 -12.80 1.85
N PRO A 154 8.35 -13.39 3.04
CA PRO A 154 7.13 -14.17 3.31
C PRO A 154 5.84 -13.35 3.20
N PHE A 155 5.94 -12.02 3.28
CA PHE A 155 4.80 -11.11 3.35
C PHE A 155 4.52 -10.40 2.03
N LEU A 156 5.31 -10.61 0.97
CA LEU A 156 5.21 -9.82 -0.26
C LEU A 156 3.98 -10.14 -1.12
N LYS A 157 3.26 -11.22 -0.84
CA LYS A 157 2.07 -11.61 -1.61
C LYS A 157 0.82 -10.95 -1.03
N GLY A 158 0.16 -10.09 -1.82
CA GLY A 158 -1.11 -9.46 -1.42
C GLY A 158 -0.96 -8.29 -0.43
N THR A 159 0.23 -7.70 -0.30
CA THR A 159 0.37 -6.37 0.29
C THR A 159 1.35 -5.53 -0.52
N ASN A 160 1.30 -4.24 -0.24
CA ASN A 160 2.19 -3.21 -0.77
C ASN A 160 2.84 -2.38 0.35
N THR A 161 2.64 -2.77 1.61
CA THR A 161 3.14 -2.06 2.80
C THR A 161 3.48 -3.05 3.89
N ILE A 162 4.64 -2.90 4.51
CA ILE A 162 5.12 -3.77 5.60
C ILE A 162 5.69 -2.88 6.70
N ILE A 163 5.33 -3.15 7.94
CA ILE A 163 5.96 -2.56 9.12
C ILE A 163 7.21 -3.38 9.46
N LEU A 164 8.30 -2.70 9.78
CA LEU A 164 9.58 -3.28 10.14
C LEU A 164 9.77 -3.14 11.65
N THR A 165 9.71 -4.24 12.40
CA THR A 165 9.80 -4.24 13.87
C THR A 165 10.97 -3.39 14.37
N ASN A 166 10.73 -2.53 15.37
CA ASN A 166 11.75 -1.63 15.95
C ASN A 166 12.52 -0.76 14.94
N HIS A 167 11.92 -0.44 13.79
CA HIS A 167 12.62 0.27 12.73
C HIS A 167 11.75 1.31 12.03
N GLY A 168 10.75 0.90 11.24
CA GLY A 168 9.98 1.83 10.42
C GLY A 168 9.04 1.10 9.46
N THR A 169 8.90 1.61 8.24
CA THR A 169 7.98 1.04 7.24
C THR A 169 8.66 0.90 5.89
N VAL A 170 8.21 -0.06 5.09
CA VAL A 170 8.54 -0.14 3.67
C VAL A 170 7.25 -0.28 2.87
N SER A 171 7.11 0.55 1.85
CA SER A 171 5.97 0.57 0.94
C SER A 171 6.44 0.51 -0.49
N PHE A 172 5.63 -0.06 -1.36
CA PHE A 172 6.06 -0.36 -2.73
C PHE A 172 4.89 -0.41 -3.70
N GLY A 173 5.15 -0.12 -4.98
CA GLY A 173 4.09 0.00 -6.00
C GLY A 173 4.62 0.05 -7.44
N ALA A 174 3.72 0.24 -8.40
CA ALA A 174 4.08 0.33 -9.81
C ALA A 174 4.79 1.65 -10.15
N ASN A 175 4.64 2.67 -9.30
CA ASN A 175 5.30 3.96 -9.42
C ASN A 175 5.57 4.59 -8.04
N LEU A 176 6.38 5.65 -8.03
CA LEU A 176 6.83 6.32 -6.81
C LEU A 176 5.69 6.96 -6.00
N GLU A 177 4.67 7.52 -6.67
CA GLU A 177 3.51 8.13 -5.99
C GLU A 177 2.69 7.07 -5.26
N GLU A 178 2.41 5.93 -5.91
CA GLU A 178 1.71 4.81 -5.26
C GLU A 178 2.45 4.33 -4.01
N ALA A 179 3.75 4.08 -4.10
CA ALA A 179 4.56 3.65 -2.95
C ALA A 179 4.49 4.70 -1.83
N TYR A 180 4.70 5.98 -2.16
CA TYR A 180 4.64 7.07 -1.19
C TYR A 180 3.26 7.22 -0.52
N TRP A 181 2.16 7.19 -1.29
CA TRP A 181 0.81 7.31 -0.76
C TRP A 181 0.47 6.20 0.25
N LYS A 182 0.97 4.98 0.06
CA LYS A 182 0.78 3.92 1.05
C LYS A 182 1.42 4.27 2.40
N THR A 183 2.60 4.88 2.40
CA THR A 183 3.22 5.38 3.64
C THR A 183 2.34 6.45 4.29
N GLU A 184 1.85 7.42 3.51
CA GLU A 184 0.99 8.49 4.04
C GLU A 184 -0.31 7.95 4.64
N ILE A 185 -0.97 7.03 3.93
CA ILE A 185 -2.22 6.40 4.37
C ILE A 185 -1.98 5.62 5.67
N LEU A 186 -0.90 4.82 5.75
CA LEU A 186 -0.59 4.02 6.93
C LEU A 186 -0.34 4.91 8.15
N ASP A 187 0.51 5.93 8.04
CA ASP A 187 0.83 6.78 9.18
C ASP A 187 -0.36 7.63 9.63
N ALA A 188 -1.15 8.15 8.69
CA ALA A 188 -2.37 8.86 9.00
C ALA A 188 -3.36 7.97 9.77
N TYR A 189 -3.48 6.70 9.39
CA TYR A 189 -4.33 5.76 10.10
C TYR A 189 -3.80 5.42 11.49
N CYS A 190 -2.50 5.11 11.61
CA CYS A 190 -1.87 4.86 12.89
C CYS A 190 -2.05 6.05 13.85
N ARG A 191 -1.96 7.29 13.33
CA ARG A 191 -2.25 8.50 14.10
C ARG A 191 -3.70 8.52 14.60
N ILE A 192 -4.67 8.23 13.74
CA ILE A 192 -6.09 8.18 14.11
C ILE A 192 -6.31 7.12 15.19
N LEU A 193 -5.74 5.93 15.06
CA LEU A 193 -5.85 4.87 16.07
C LEU A 193 -5.30 5.30 17.43
N LEU A 194 -4.13 5.93 17.45
CA LEU A 194 -3.53 6.45 18.69
C LEU A 194 -4.40 7.54 19.33
N LEU A 195 -4.95 8.44 18.52
CA LEU A 195 -5.85 9.50 19.00
C LEU A 195 -7.19 8.94 19.51
N SER A 196 -7.80 8.00 18.78
CA SER A 196 -9.03 7.33 19.19
C SER A 196 -8.86 6.58 20.50
N LYS A 197 -7.70 5.93 20.68
CA LYS A 197 -7.35 5.30 21.97
C LYS A 197 -7.24 6.32 23.11
N GLN A 198 -6.67 7.50 22.87
CA GLN A 198 -6.64 8.58 23.87
C GLN A 198 -8.03 9.11 24.21
N LEU A 199 -8.97 9.07 23.26
CA LEU A 199 -10.39 9.38 23.52
C LEU A 199 -11.12 8.26 24.29
N GLY A 200 -10.51 7.08 24.42
CA GLY A 200 -10.98 5.98 25.27
C GLY A 200 -11.67 4.83 24.54
N ARG A 201 -11.83 4.88 23.20
CA ARG A 201 -12.41 3.76 22.44
C ARG A 201 -12.02 3.77 20.96
N VAL A 202 -12.01 2.58 20.36
CA VAL A 202 -11.96 2.35 18.92
C VAL A 202 -13.19 1.52 18.55
N GLU A 203 -14.02 2.03 17.65
CA GLU A 203 -15.24 1.34 17.21
C GLU A 203 -14.98 0.67 15.87
N TYR A 204 -15.42 -0.59 15.74
CA TYR A 204 -15.29 -1.36 14.51
C TYR A 204 -16.55 -1.22 13.65
N LEU A 205 -16.34 -1.21 12.34
CA LEU A 205 -17.38 -1.40 11.34
C LEU A 205 -18.02 -2.77 11.52
N ASN A 206 -19.32 -2.86 11.25
CA ASN A 206 -20.01 -4.14 11.32
C ASN A 206 -19.66 -5.04 10.12
N GLU A 207 -20.01 -6.33 10.21
CA GLU A 207 -19.74 -7.32 9.15
C GLU A 207 -20.21 -6.85 7.76
N ARG A 208 -21.42 -6.29 7.67
CA ARG A 208 -21.99 -5.86 6.38
C ARG A 208 -21.13 -4.76 5.76
N GLU A 209 -20.79 -3.73 6.53
CA GLU A 209 -19.95 -2.61 6.09
C GLU A 209 -18.56 -3.08 5.65
N SER A 210 -17.94 -3.97 6.43
CA SER A 210 -16.62 -4.54 6.11
C SER A 210 -16.63 -5.30 4.79
N VAL A 211 -17.71 -6.04 4.49
CA VAL A 211 -17.83 -6.73 3.18
C VAL A 211 -18.10 -5.75 2.04
N GLU A 212 -18.96 -4.73 2.24
CA GLU A 212 -19.22 -3.71 1.23
C GLU A 212 -17.93 -2.98 0.80
N LEU A 213 -17.01 -2.74 1.75
CA LEU A 213 -15.69 -2.16 1.46
C LEU A 213 -14.79 -3.10 0.66
N LEU A 214 -14.83 -4.40 0.94
CA LEU A 214 -14.11 -5.41 0.15
C LEU A 214 -14.70 -5.57 -1.26
N ASP A 215 -16.02 -5.50 -1.41
CA ASP A 215 -16.66 -5.48 -2.73
C ASP A 215 -16.24 -4.23 -3.52
N LEU A 216 -16.19 -3.07 -2.86
CA LEU A 216 -15.70 -1.83 -3.46
C LEU A 216 -14.23 -1.95 -3.87
N LYS A 217 -13.37 -2.49 -2.99
CA LYS A 217 -11.96 -2.76 -3.28
C LYS A 217 -11.78 -3.60 -4.54
N LYS A 218 -12.54 -4.68 -4.64
CA LYS A 218 -12.56 -5.58 -5.80
C LYS A 218 -13.04 -4.88 -7.07
N LYS A 219 -14.11 -4.08 -6.97
CA LYS A 219 -14.64 -3.28 -8.09
C LYS A 219 -13.63 -2.25 -8.61
N LEU A 220 -12.82 -1.67 -7.73
CA LEU A 220 -11.75 -0.73 -8.07
C LEU A 220 -10.48 -1.43 -8.62
N GLY A 221 -10.45 -2.76 -8.63
CA GLY A 221 -9.35 -3.55 -9.18
C GLY A 221 -8.15 -3.70 -8.24
N PHE A 222 -8.31 -3.39 -6.96
CA PHE A 222 -7.28 -3.66 -5.95
C PHE A 222 -7.35 -5.12 -5.52
N ASP A 223 -6.18 -5.76 -5.41
CA ASP A 223 -6.07 -7.11 -4.89
C ASP A 223 -6.00 -7.13 -3.35
N ASP A 224 -6.40 -8.23 -2.72
CA ASP A 224 -6.38 -8.44 -1.28
C ASP A 224 -6.27 -9.95 -0.97
N PRO A 225 -5.44 -10.37 0.00
CA PRO A 225 -5.35 -11.77 0.40
C PRO A 225 -6.69 -12.40 0.78
N ARG A 226 -7.61 -11.62 1.35
CA ARG A 226 -8.96 -12.07 1.74
C ARG A 226 -9.80 -12.55 0.56
N PHE A 227 -9.43 -12.20 -0.68
CA PHE A 227 -10.09 -12.72 -1.89
C PHE A 227 -9.63 -14.13 -2.29
N HIS A 228 -8.54 -14.64 -1.69
CA HIS A 228 -7.87 -15.87 -2.14
C HIS A 228 -7.67 -16.91 -1.04
N VAL A 229 -7.73 -16.50 0.23
CA VAL A 229 -7.45 -17.36 1.38
C VAL A 229 -8.75 -17.74 2.09
N GLU A 230 -9.00 -19.05 2.22
CA GLU A 230 -10.08 -19.58 3.06
C GLU A 230 -9.73 -19.42 4.55
N ASN A 231 -10.70 -19.15 5.43
CA ASN A 231 -10.46 -18.90 6.87
C ASN A 231 -9.67 -17.61 7.18
N CYS A 232 -9.71 -16.64 6.26
CA CYS A 232 -9.19 -15.29 6.48
C CYS A 232 -10.30 -14.42 7.07
N ASP A 233 -10.23 -14.18 8.39
CA ASP A 233 -11.13 -13.28 9.12
C ASP A 233 -11.08 -11.87 8.50
N LEU A 234 -12.24 -11.23 8.34
CA LEU A 234 -12.32 -9.90 7.72
C LEU A 234 -11.57 -8.85 8.52
N CYS A 235 -11.64 -8.93 9.85
CA CYS A 235 -11.11 -7.90 10.76
C CYS A 235 -9.90 -8.36 11.57
N GLY A 236 -9.60 -9.66 11.54
CA GLY A 236 -8.41 -10.23 12.15
C GLY A 236 -7.19 -10.13 11.23
N ASN A 237 -6.01 -9.99 11.83
CA ASN A 237 -4.73 -10.00 11.12
C ASN A 237 -4.33 -11.45 10.76
N SER A 238 -5.04 -12.02 9.79
CA SER A 238 -4.99 -13.44 9.44
C SER A 238 -4.37 -13.74 8.09
N ALA A 239 -4.35 -12.76 7.18
CA ALA A 239 -3.87 -12.91 5.81
C ALA A 239 -2.41 -13.38 5.74
N PHE A 240 -1.60 -12.99 6.73
CA PHE A 240 -0.17 -13.23 6.73
C PHE A 240 0.29 -14.27 7.75
N ARG A 241 -0.63 -15.03 8.37
CA ARG A 241 -0.32 -16.01 9.43
C ARG A 241 0.80 -16.97 9.06
N GLU A 242 0.82 -17.48 7.83
CA GLU A 242 1.84 -18.41 7.32
C GLU A 242 3.24 -17.78 7.20
N GLY A 243 3.31 -16.45 7.06
CA GLY A 243 4.59 -15.73 6.99
C GLY A 243 5.33 -15.66 8.34
N TYR A 244 4.61 -15.88 9.44
CA TYR A 244 5.18 -15.88 10.79
C TYR A 244 5.54 -17.30 11.21
N LYS A 245 6.83 -17.62 11.26
CA LYS A 245 7.32 -18.94 11.67
C LYS A 245 7.20 -19.17 13.18
N ASP A 246 7.82 -18.28 13.97
CA ASP A 246 8.07 -18.54 15.40
C ASP A 246 7.41 -17.52 16.33
N ALA A 247 6.97 -16.36 15.81
CA ALA A 247 6.37 -15.30 16.63
C ALA A 247 5.43 -14.41 15.81
N GLN A 248 4.13 -14.64 15.94
CA GLN A 248 3.11 -13.71 15.44
C GLN A 248 2.97 -12.51 16.39
N PRO A 249 2.90 -11.27 15.87
CA PRO A 249 2.52 -10.10 16.66
C PRO A 249 1.22 -10.37 17.41
N GLN A 250 1.21 -10.13 18.72
CA GLN A 250 0.03 -10.32 19.56
C GLN A 250 -0.53 -8.94 19.92
N PRO A 251 -1.82 -8.66 19.64
CA PRO A 251 -2.42 -7.40 20.03
C PRO A 251 -2.46 -7.30 21.56
N ALA A 252 -2.00 -6.17 22.08
CA ALA A 252 -2.01 -5.86 23.51
C ALA A 252 -2.56 -4.47 23.80
N ALA A 253 -2.47 -3.56 22.82
CA ALA A 253 -2.87 -2.17 22.98
C ALA A 253 -4.34 -1.93 22.60
N PHE A 254 -4.89 -2.69 21.66
CA PHE A 254 -6.27 -2.53 21.21
C PHE A 254 -7.14 -3.70 21.68
N GLU A 255 -8.44 -3.44 21.85
CA GLU A 255 -9.41 -4.51 22.13
C GLU A 255 -9.38 -5.55 21.00
N PRO A 256 -9.64 -6.83 21.28
CA PRO A 256 -9.71 -7.85 20.25
C PRO A 256 -10.70 -7.46 19.15
N ALA A 257 -10.26 -7.54 17.89
CA ALA A 257 -11.13 -7.30 16.76
C ALA A 257 -12.33 -8.27 16.78
N PRO A 258 -13.53 -7.83 16.35
CA PRO A 258 -14.65 -8.74 16.19
C PRO A 258 -14.31 -9.80 15.14
N TYR A 259 -14.70 -11.03 15.39
CA TYR A 259 -14.56 -12.11 14.42
C TYR A 259 -15.71 -12.04 13.41
N TYR A 260 -15.38 -11.90 12.13
CA TYR A 260 -16.34 -12.01 11.03
C TYR A 260 -15.92 -13.11 10.05
N PRO A 261 -16.88 -13.93 9.54
CA PRO A 261 -16.57 -14.96 8.55
C PRO A 261 -15.82 -14.40 7.35
N GLY A 262 -14.86 -15.16 6.84
CA GLY A 262 -14.02 -14.70 5.76
C GLY A 262 -14.81 -14.42 4.47
N TYR A 263 -14.27 -13.55 3.62
CA TYR A 263 -14.96 -13.08 2.42
C TYR A 263 -15.41 -14.25 1.51
N LEU A 264 -14.56 -15.27 1.36
CA LEU A 264 -14.87 -16.48 0.57
C LEU A 264 -15.86 -17.43 1.25
N GLU A 265 -15.85 -17.51 2.58
CA GLU A 265 -16.83 -18.32 3.34
C GLU A 265 -18.22 -17.74 3.21
N ARG A 266 -18.33 -16.41 3.26
CA ARG A 266 -19.61 -15.72 3.06
C ARG A 266 -20.20 -16.00 1.69
N GLN A 267 -19.38 -16.02 0.64
CA GLN A 267 -19.88 -16.35 -0.71
C GLN A 267 -20.42 -17.79 -0.81
N LYS A 268 -19.96 -18.70 0.05
CA LYS A 268 -20.47 -20.07 0.12
C LYS A 268 -21.72 -20.19 1.01
N SER A 269 -21.81 -19.40 2.09
CA SER A 269 -22.91 -19.46 3.07
C SER A 269 -24.12 -18.60 2.70
N THR A 270 -23.94 -17.57 1.88
CA THR A 270 -25.04 -16.77 1.36
C THR A 270 -25.58 -17.47 0.11
N PRO A 271 -26.85 -17.94 0.06
CA PRO A 271 -27.46 -18.23 -1.23
C PRO A 271 -27.34 -16.94 -2.03
N ALA A 272 -26.94 -17.04 -3.31
CA ALA A 272 -26.93 -15.89 -4.21
C ALA A 272 -28.19 -15.06 -3.92
N PRO A 273 -28.08 -13.74 -3.65
CA PRO A 273 -29.28 -12.95 -3.53
C PRO A 273 -30.03 -13.20 -4.83
N ALA A 274 -31.24 -13.76 -4.73
CA ALA A 274 -32.17 -13.73 -5.83
C ALA A 274 -32.16 -12.28 -6.28
N ALA A 275 -31.72 -12.03 -7.50
CA ALA A 275 -31.87 -10.72 -8.11
C ALA A 275 -33.36 -10.42 -8.02
N ALA A 276 -33.75 -9.60 -7.07
CA ALA A 276 -35.06 -9.01 -7.05
C ALA A 276 -34.99 -7.87 -8.05
N PRO A 277 -35.64 -7.94 -9.23
CA PRO A 277 -36.00 -6.71 -9.88
C PRO A 277 -37.10 -6.11 -8.99
N SER A 278 -36.78 -5.08 -8.20
CA SER A 278 -37.81 -4.11 -7.86
C SER A 278 -38.11 -3.29 -9.11
N ALA A 279 -38.70 -3.94 -10.11
CA ALA A 279 -39.44 -3.23 -11.12
C ALA A 279 -40.69 -2.72 -10.40
N GLY A 280 -40.74 -1.41 -10.14
CA GLY A 280 -42.03 -0.73 -10.07
C GLY A 280 -42.84 -1.08 -11.32
N PRO A 281 -44.18 -0.91 -11.29
CA PRO A 281 -45.03 -1.29 -12.42
C PRO A 281 -44.43 -0.73 -13.72
N PRO A 282 -44.34 -1.54 -14.80
CA PRO A 282 -43.68 -1.11 -16.02
C PRO A 282 -44.33 0.19 -16.48
N ILE A 283 -43.53 1.26 -16.52
CA ILE A 283 -43.97 2.51 -17.09
C ILE A 283 -44.13 2.24 -18.58
N ASP A 284 -45.37 2.26 -19.05
CA ASP A 284 -45.67 2.18 -20.47
C ASP A 284 -45.03 3.39 -21.15
N THR A 285 -43.87 3.17 -21.74
CA THR A 285 -43.02 4.19 -22.34
C THR A 285 -43.74 4.87 -23.50
N GLU A 286 -44.62 4.16 -24.22
CA GLU A 286 -45.45 4.76 -25.27
C GLU A 286 -46.48 5.71 -24.67
N MET A 287 -47.13 5.32 -23.57
CA MET A 287 -48.08 6.18 -22.86
C MET A 287 -47.40 7.42 -22.28
N LEU A 288 -46.18 7.28 -21.73
CA LEU A 288 -45.40 8.39 -21.18
C LEU A 288 -44.93 9.35 -22.28
N VAL A 289 -44.44 8.83 -23.40
CA VAL A 289 -44.04 9.64 -24.56
C VAL A 289 -45.24 10.39 -25.13
N LYS A 290 -46.42 9.75 -25.21
CA LYS A 290 -47.65 10.40 -25.65
C LYS A 290 -48.06 11.53 -24.72
N MET A 291 -48.05 11.32 -23.40
CA MET A 291 -48.39 12.35 -22.41
C MET A 291 -47.44 13.56 -22.47
N ILE A 292 -46.13 13.31 -22.60
CA ILE A 292 -45.13 14.38 -22.72
C ILE A 292 -45.33 15.15 -24.03
N THR A 293 -45.58 14.43 -25.14
CA THR A 293 -45.82 15.05 -26.45
C THR A 293 -47.07 15.91 -26.44
N GLU A 294 -48.17 15.46 -25.83
CA GLU A 294 -49.41 16.23 -25.70
C GLU A 294 -49.20 17.50 -24.85
N GLN A 295 -48.46 17.42 -23.74
CA GLN A 295 -48.14 18.59 -22.91
C GLN A 295 -47.27 19.61 -23.65
N VAL A 296 -46.25 19.15 -24.40
CA VAL A 296 -45.40 20.02 -25.20
C VAL A 296 -46.18 20.69 -26.33
N MET A 297 -47.03 19.93 -27.04
CA MET A 297 -47.87 20.49 -28.12
C MET A 297 -48.93 21.47 -27.59
N ALA A 298 -49.43 21.27 -26.38
CA ALA A 298 -50.33 22.22 -25.72
C ALA A 298 -49.62 23.52 -25.30
N ALA A 299 -48.36 23.42 -24.86
CA ALA A 299 -47.54 24.58 -24.50
C ALA A 299 -47.13 25.43 -25.73
N LEU A 300 -46.96 24.79 -26.90
CA LEU A 300 -46.60 25.46 -28.16
C LEU A 300 -47.78 26.12 -28.90
N LYS A 301 -49.02 25.96 -28.41
CA LYS A 301 -50.23 26.61 -28.96
C LYS A 301 -50.65 27.88 -28.18
N LYS A 302 -49.79 28.39 -27.29
CA LYS A 302 -49.97 29.68 -26.61
C LYS A 302 -49.02 30.73 -27.15
#